data_AF-A0A842ULN8-F1
#
_entry.id   AF-A0A842ULN8-F1
#
_cell.length_a   1.000
_cell.length_b   1.000
_cell.length_c   1.000
_cell.angle_alpha   90.00
_cell.angle_beta   90.00
_cell.angle_gamma   90.00
#
_symmetry.space_group_name_H-M   'P 1'
#
loop_
_entity.id
_entity.type
_entity.pdbx_description
1 polymer ?
#
loop_
_entity_poly.entity_id
_entity_poly.type
_entity_poly.pdbx_seq_one_letter_code
_entity_poly.pdbx_strand_id
1 'polypeptide(L)' 'MIEEHNGWIVSDTKCRICGHEMVSVYPSSTPEPENLQCPKCGNMTAEPIEEEEEEDTYE' A
#
# COMPACT_ATOMS: atom_id res chain seq x y z
N MET A 1 -2.07 -26.16 -6.11
CA MET A 1 -0.77 -25.53 -5.79
C MET A 1 -1.07 -24.05 -5.66
N ILE A 2 -0.92 -23.49 -4.47
CA ILE A 2 -1.10 -22.06 -4.26
C ILE A 2 0.22 -21.44 -4.73
N GLU A 3 0.19 -20.63 -5.78
CA GLU A 3 1.37 -19.91 -6.24
C GLU A 3 1.75 -18.89 -5.16
N GLU A 4 2.82 -19.17 -4.42
CA GLU A 4 3.42 -18.21 -3.50
C GLU A 4 4.04 -17.09 -4.33
N HIS A 5 3.30 -15.99 -4.53
CA HIS A 5 3.83 -14.78 -5.13
C HIS A 5 4.88 -14.18 -4.18
N ASN A 6 6.16 -14.53 -4.40
CA ASN A 6 7.33 -14.02 -3.70
C ASN A 6 7.77 -12.65 -4.27
N GLY A 7 6.88 -11.67 -4.24
CA GLY A 7 7.10 -10.32 -4.76
C GLY A 7 7.28 -9.27 -3.67
N TRP A 8 7.72 -8.09 -4.08
CA TRP A 8 7.67 -6.86 -3.28
C TRP A 8 6.74 -5.88 -3.98
N ILE A 9 5.84 -5.26 -3.23
CA ILE A 9 4.97 -4.19 -3.70
C ILE A 9 5.62 -2.87 -3.31
N VAL A 10 5.71 -1.96 -4.28
CA VAL A 10 6.03 -0.56 -4.06
C VAL A 10 4.74 0.21 -4.31
N SER A 11 4.26 0.96 -3.32
CA SER A 11 2.98 1.67 -3.41
C SER A 11 3.05 2.98 -2.64
N ASP A 12 2.37 4.01 -3.16
CA ASP A 12 2.09 5.21 -2.40
C ASP A 12 1.09 4.90 -1.28
N THR A 13 1.40 5.36 -0.08
CA THR A 13 0.63 5.05 1.13
C THR A 13 0.36 6.32 1.93
N LYS A 14 -0.72 6.31 2.71
CA LYS A 14 -1.14 7.45 3.54
C LYS A 14 -1.50 7.00 4.95
N CYS A 15 -1.01 7.73 5.95
CA CYS A 15 -1.37 7.50 7.34
C CYS A 15 -2.77 8.03 7.66
N ARG A 16 -3.67 7.15 8.12
CA ARG A 16 -5.04 7.50 8.53
C ARG A 16 -5.12 8.51 9.69
N ILE A 17 -4.07 8.59 10.51
CA ILE A 17 -4.04 9.47 11.71
C ILE A 17 -3.50 10.86 11.37
N CYS A 18 -2.29 10.94 10.82
CA CYS A 18 -1.58 12.21 10.64
C CYS A 18 -1.59 12.73 9.19
N GLY A 19 -2.19 11.97 8.27
CA GLY A 19 -2.30 12.32 6.85
C GLY A 19 -0.97 12.33 6.09
N HIS A 20 0.12 11.84 6.69
CA HIS A 20 1.42 11.80 6.03
C HIS A 20 1.41 10.76 4.91
N GLU A 21 1.75 11.22 3.70
CA GLU A 21 1.92 10.41 2.50
C GLU A 21 3.39 10.00 2.36
N MET A 22 3.62 8.76 1.93
CA MET A 22 4.94 8.15 1.81
C MET A 22 4.92 6.99 0.81
N VAL A 23 6.06 6.69 0.21
CA VAL A 23 6.25 5.44 -0.55
C VAL A 23 6.58 4.32 0.42
N SER A 24 5.82 3.24 0.37
CA SER A 24 6.06 2.03 1.15
C SER A 24 6.49 0.87 0.28
N VAL A 25 7.37 0.02 0.82
CA VAL A 25 7.81 -1.22 0.18
C VAL A 25 7.54 -2.38 1.14
N TYR A 26 6.71 -3.33 0.72
CA TYR A 26 6.30 -4.45 1.56
C TYR A 26 6.15 -5.75 0.75
N PRO A 27 6.29 -6.94 1.37
CA PRO A 27 6.09 -8.20 0.67
C PRO A 27 4.68 -8.30 0.07
N SER A 28 4.54 -8.84 -1.14
CA SER A 28 3.22 -9.11 -1.73
C SER A 28 2.41 -10.13 -0.93
N SER A 29 3.08 -10.89 -0.05
CA SER A 29 2.47 -11.81 0.90
C SER A 29 1.99 -11.15 2.20
N THR A 30 2.03 -9.81 2.30
CA THR A 30 1.60 -9.11 3.51
C THR A 30 0.09 -9.28 3.70
N PRO A 31 -0.38 -9.86 4.82
CA PRO A 31 -1.79 -10.17 5.01
C PRO A 31 -2.66 -8.93 5.28
N GLU A 32 -2.06 -7.85 5.80
CA GLU A 32 -2.75 -6.61 6.20
C GLU A 32 -1.95 -5.38 5.71
N PRO A 33 -1.96 -5.08 4.39
CA PRO A 33 -1.25 -3.93 3.83
C PRO A 33 -1.76 -2.57 4.34
N GLU A 34 -2.93 -2.52 4.98
CA GLU A 34 -3.51 -1.33 5.61
C GLU A 34 -2.92 -0.97 6.99
N ASN A 35 -1.97 -1.76 7.50
CA ASN A 35 -1.35 -1.58 8.82
C ASN A 35 0.15 -1.29 8.71
N LEU A 36 0.61 -0.56 7.69
CA LEU A 36 2.01 -0.19 7.54
C LEU A 36 2.41 0.88 8.57
N GLN A 37 3.69 0.90 8.95
CA GLN A 37 4.22 1.85 9.92
C GLN A 37 4.35 3.25 9.31
N CYS A 38 3.71 4.25 9.92
CA CYS A 38 3.93 5.64 9.57
C CYS A 38 5.22 6.18 10.23
N PRO A 39 6.22 6.66 9.46
CA PRO A 39 7.48 7.17 10.00
C PRO A 39 7.32 8.51 10.73
N LYS A 40 6.22 9.24 10.48
CA LYS A 40 5.98 10.54 11.12
C LYS A 40 5.38 10.42 12.51
N CYS A 41 4.41 9.52 12.72
CA CYS A 41 3.72 9.36 14.00
C CYS A 41 4.03 8.05 14.73
N GLY A 42 4.74 7.12 14.09
CA GLY A 42 5.16 5.83 14.65
C GLY A 42 4.05 4.76 14.71
N ASN A 43 2.81 5.10 14.37
CA ASN A 43 1.68 4.16 14.42
C ASN A 43 1.60 3.27 13.18
N MET A 44 1.03 2.07 13.35
CA MET A 44 0.74 1.10 12.28
C MET A 44 -0.61 1.41 11.62
N THR A 45 -0.68 2.52 10.88
CA THR A 45 -1.92 3.06 10.30
C THR A 45 -1.76 3.63 8.90
N ALA A 46 -0.62 3.37 8.25
CA ALA A 46 -0.44 3.70 6.85
C ALA A 46 -1.07 2.61 5.97
N GLU A 47 -1.80 3.03 4.95
CA GLU A 47 -2.47 2.15 3.97
C GLU A 47 -2.17 2.61 2.54
N PRO A 48 -2.17 1.70 1.54
CA PRO A 48 -2.06 2.04 0.14
C PRO A 48 -3.13 3.04 -0.29
N ILE A 49 -2.73 4.01 -1.12
CA ILE A 49 -3.66 4.87 -1.82
C ILE A 49 -4.16 4.05 -3.02
N GLU A 50 -5.45 3.75 -3.05
CA GLU A 50 -6.07 3.11 -4.22
C GLU A 50 -5.98 4.09 -5.41
N GLU A 51 -5.20 3.73 -6.42
CA GLU A 51 -5.28 4.39 -7.72
C GLU A 51 -6.55 3.85 -8.40
N GLU A 52 -7.55 4.70 -8.62
CA GLU A 52 -8.66 4.37 -9.49
C GLU A 52 -8.07 4.11 -10.89
N GLU A 53 -8.11 2.86 -11.36
CA GLU A 53 -7.71 2.53 -12.73
C GLU A 53 -8.58 3.36 -13.68
N GLU A 54 -7.99 4.35 -14.35
CA GLU A 54 -8.65 5.03 -15.46
C GLU A 54 -8.92 3.97 -16.53
N GLU A 55 -10.19 3.56 -16.69
CA GLU A 55 -10.63 2.73 -17.82
C GLU A 55 -10.30 3.49 -19.11
N ASP A 56 -9.20 3.11 -19.77
CA ASP A 56 -8.90 3.54 -21.13
C ASP A 56 -10.01 3.01 -22.07
N THR A 57 -11.06 3.80 -22.27
CA THR A 57 -12.07 3.53 -23.30
C THR A 57 -11.46 3.89 -24.66
N TYR A 58 -10.94 2.89 -25.37
CA TYR A 58 -10.57 3.04 -26.78
C TYR A 58 -11.86 2.99 -27.64
N GLU A 59 -12.27 4.13 -28.24
CA GLU A 59 -13.32 4.19 -29.28
C GLU A 59 -12.82 3.75 -30.67
#